data_AF-J0LUR6-F1
#
_entry.id   AF-J0LUR6-F1
#
_cell.length_a   1.000
_cell.length_b   1.000
_cell.length_c   1.000
_cell.angle_alpha   90.00
_cell.angle_beta   90.00
_cell.angle_gamma   90.00
#
_symmetry.space_group_name_H-M   'P 1'
#
loop_
_entity.id
_entity.type
_entity.pdbx_description
1 polymer ?
#
loop_
_entity_poly.entity_id
_entity_poly.type
_entity_poly.pdbx_seq_one_letter_code
_entity_poly.pdbx_strand_id
1 'polypeptide(L)'
;MSNEKLECVMASKEREFEKSLEDLMPSSLGVHSFDESFLLAKKHCVKNFREALQDFAEKIKKSPNDLNAVNEAFDNLETELECATENLSQKIAPILERNEDYTQKALEYREFLEKEKEGFIVDEQNPYPDEIRFNDLRLAEFDSVFSAIAPLENLDKTACTHHALKALQAALKDNDLGFDAAELEQIAKGFIPRGYLWHFDANVLGNVALVREELLLGVKHTKGYKLWEKFLQTQN
;
A
#
# COMPACT_ATOMS: atom_id res chain seq x y z
N MET A 1 -41.77 10.44 11.51
CA MET A 1 -41.29 9.94 10.19
C MET A 1 -41.87 8.55 9.96
N SER A 2 -42.17 8.14 8.73
CA SER A 2 -42.43 6.72 8.44
C SER A 2 -41.11 5.93 8.48
N ASN A 3 -41.17 4.63 8.83
CA ASN A 3 -39.97 3.78 8.88
C ASN A 3 -39.20 3.75 7.56
N GLU A 4 -39.89 3.68 6.42
CA GLU A 4 -39.27 3.73 5.09
C GLU A 4 -38.48 5.04 4.85
N LYS A 5 -39.00 6.17 5.35
CA LYS A 5 -38.31 7.47 5.21
C LYS A 5 -37.05 7.53 6.08
N LEU A 6 -37.06 6.88 7.25
CA LEU A 6 -35.90 6.80 8.14
C LEU A 6 -34.78 5.97 7.51
N GLU A 7 -35.13 4.79 6.98
CA GLU A 7 -34.17 3.91 6.30
C GLU A 7 -33.55 4.58 5.07
N CYS A 8 -34.34 5.31 4.27
CA CYS A 8 -33.84 6.05 3.12
C CYS A 8 -32.85 7.16 3.53
N VAL A 9 -33.11 7.87 4.64
CA VAL A 9 -32.22 8.92 5.14
C VAL A 9 -30.90 8.32 5.63
N MET A 10 -30.94 7.21 6.38
CA MET A 10 -29.75 6.51 6.84
C MET A 10 -28.87 6.05 5.67
N ALA A 11 -29.46 5.46 4.63
CA ALA A 11 -28.72 5.04 3.44
C ALA A 11 -28.12 6.22 2.65
N SER A 12 -28.74 7.41 2.72
CA SER A 12 -28.12 8.63 2.17
C SER A 12 -26.92 9.05 3.01
N LYS A 13 -27.04 9.04 4.34
CA LYS A 13 -25.99 9.45 5.26
C LYS A 13 -24.78 8.51 5.26
N GLU A 14 -25.01 7.20 5.17
CA GLU A 14 -23.95 6.19 4.96
C GLU A 14 -23.12 6.52 3.71
N ARG A 15 -23.78 6.79 2.58
CA ARG A 15 -23.09 7.14 1.33
C ARG A 15 -22.37 8.49 1.37
N GLU A 16 -22.97 9.51 2.00
CA GLU A 16 -22.34 10.81 2.20
C GLU A 16 -21.06 10.70 3.04
N PHE A 17 -21.10 9.89 4.09
CA PHE A 17 -19.93 9.62 4.93
C PHE A 17 -18.83 8.86 4.19
N GLU A 18 -19.16 7.77 3.49
CA GLU A 18 -18.19 7.01 2.69
C GLU A 18 -17.49 7.88 1.66
N LYS A 19 -18.24 8.75 0.98
CA LYS A 19 -17.69 9.71 0.03
C LYS A 19 -16.77 10.74 0.70
N SER A 20 -17.15 11.23 1.87
CA SER A 20 -16.32 12.18 2.62
C SER A 20 -15.00 11.53 3.05
N LEU A 21 -15.01 10.24 3.39
CA LEU A 21 -13.78 9.49 3.64
C LEU A 21 -12.91 9.36 2.39
N GLU A 22 -13.50 9.18 1.21
CA GLU A 22 -12.73 9.15 -0.05
C GLU A 22 -12.05 10.47 -0.37
N ASP A 23 -12.71 11.60 -0.09
CA ASP A 23 -12.14 12.93 -0.33
C ASP A 23 -11.00 13.26 0.66
N LEU A 24 -11.04 12.72 1.88
CA LEU A 24 -10.03 12.94 2.92
C LEU A 24 -8.78 12.07 2.76
N MET A 25 -8.88 10.99 1.99
CA MET A 25 -7.91 9.90 2.00
C MET A 25 -7.31 9.72 0.60
N PRO A 26 -5.97 9.79 0.44
CA PRO A 26 -5.35 9.49 -0.84
C PRO A 26 -5.73 8.08 -1.31
N SER A 27 -5.97 7.95 -2.61
CA SER A 27 -6.35 6.67 -3.22
C SER A 27 -5.23 5.62 -3.14
N SER A 28 -3.98 6.08 -3.12
CA SER A 28 -2.79 5.27 -2.88
C SER A 28 -1.63 6.15 -2.39
N LEU A 29 -0.80 5.60 -1.53
CA LEU A 29 0.46 6.14 -1.01
C LEU A 29 1.67 5.58 -1.78
N GLY A 30 1.46 4.71 -2.77
CA GLY A 30 2.52 4.08 -3.57
C GLY A 30 3.25 2.93 -2.86
N VAL A 31 2.97 2.70 -1.58
CA VAL A 31 3.49 1.58 -0.78
C VAL A 31 2.32 0.68 -0.41
N HIS A 32 2.28 -0.54 -0.97
CA HIS A 32 1.15 -1.45 -0.84
C HIS A 32 0.73 -1.71 0.61
N SER A 33 1.68 -1.89 1.53
CA SER A 33 1.37 -2.13 2.95
C SER A 33 0.70 -0.93 3.62
N PHE A 34 1.04 0.29 3.20
CA PHE A 34 0.41 1.50 3.71
C PHE A 34 -1.02 1.61 3.15
N ASP A 35 -1.20 1.34 1.85
CA ASP A 35 -2.52 1.30 1.21
C ASP A 35 -3.46 0.27 1.86
N GLU A 36 -2.96 -0.93 2.16
CA GLU A 36 -3.72 -1.98 2.84
C GLU A 36 -4.14 -1.54 4.25
N SER A 37 -3.22 -0.94 5.01
CA SER A 37 -3.49 -0.43 6.35
C SER A 37 -4.55 0.69 6.32
N PHE A 38 -4.48 1.55 5.31
CA PHE A 38 -5.39 2.66 5.09
C PHE A 38 -6.79 2.17 4.73
N LEU A 39 -6.89 1.22 3.80
CA LEU A 39 -8.14 0.57 3.42
C LEU A 39 -8.79 -0.15 4.61
N LEU A 40 -7.98 -0.81 5.44
CA LEU A 40 -8.47 -1.48 6.65
C LEU A 40 -9.02 -0.47 7.67
N ALA A 41 -8.31 0.64 7.90
CA ALA A 41 -8.76 1.71 8.78
C ALA A 41 -10.08 2.34 8.27
N LYS A 42 -10.18 2.62 6.96
CA LYS A 42 -11.42 3.06 6.29
C LYS A 42 -12.57 2.09 6.57
N LYS A 43 -12.36 0.80 6.31
CA LYS A 43 -13.38 -0.24 6.47
C LYS A 43 -13.89 -0.33 7.89
N HIS A 44 -13.01 -0.21 8.88
CA HIS A 44 -13.40 -0.19 10.29
C HIS A 44 -14.23 1.06 10.64
N CYS A 45 -13.82 2.23 10.16
CA CYS A 45 -14.55 3.48 10.40
C CYS A 45 -15.96 3.45 9.78
N VAL A 46 -16.08 3.01 8.52
CA VAL A 46 -17.38 2.83 7.83
C VAL A 46 -18.27 1.85 8.59
N LYS A 47 -17.71 0.73 9.05
CA LYS A 47 -18.45 -0.26 9.85
C LYS A 47 -19.01 0.36 11.13
N ASN A 48 -18.18 1.07 11.89
CA ASN A 48 -18.61 1.70 13.15
C ASN A 48 -19.70 2.76 12.89
N PHE A 49 -19.54 3.57 11.84
CA PHE A 49 -20.56 4.55 11.45
C PHE A 49 -21.90 3.90 11.11
N ARG A 50 -21.87 2.77 10.40
CA ARG A 50 -23.07 2.02 10.07
C ARG A 50 -23.77 1.46 11.31
N GLU A 51 -23.01 0.95 12.28
CA GLU A 51 -23.54 0.48 13.57
C GLU A 51 -24.19 1.65 14.34
N ALA A 52 -23.54 2.82 14.40
CA ALA A 52 -24.10 4.02 15.02
C ALA A 52 -25.41 4.49 14.37
N LEU A 53 -25.49 4.46 13.02
CA LEU A 53 -26.73 4.76 12.29
C LEU A 53 -27.85 3.77 12.58
N GLN A 54 -27.53 2.48 12.75
CA GLN A 54 -28.51 1.46 13.10
C GLN A 54 -29.04 1.66 14.53
N ASP A 55 -28.16 1.93 15.49
CA ASP A 55 -28.55 2.21 16.87
C ASP A 55 -29.40 3.48 16.98
N PHE A 56 -29.05 4.52 16.22
CA PHE A 56 -29.88 5.70 16.07
C PHE A 56 -31.28 5.35 15.56
N ALA A 57 -31.37 4.55 14.49
CA ALA A 57 -32.64 4.15 13.90
C ALA A 57 -33.54 3.41 14.90
N GLU A 58 -32.97 2.47 15.65
CA GLU A 58 -33.70 1.69 16.65
C GLU A 58 -34.18 2.56 17.82
N LYS A 59 -33.40 3.56 18.25
CA LYS A 59 -33.83 4.55 19.25
C LYS A 59 -35.01 5.39 18.74
N ILE A 60 -34.95 5.89 17.50
CA ILE A 60 -36.04 6.67 16.88
C ILE A 60 -37.32 5.84 16.71
N LYS A 61 -37.20 4.56 16.33
CA LYS A 61 -38.36 3.65 16.18
C LYS A 61 -39.07 3.38 17.51
N LYS A 62 -38.33 3.27 18.61
CA LYS A 62 -38.90 3.00 19.95
C LYS A 62 -39.73 4.17 20.47
N SER A 63 -39.30 5.40 20.23
CA SER A 63 -39.94 6.60 20.79
C SER A 63 -40.05 7.75 19.76
N PRO A 64 -40.80 7.57 18.66
CA PRO A 64 -40.77 8.49 17.51
C PRO A 64 -41.37 9.87 17.77
N ASN A 65 -42.16 10.04 18.83
CA ASN A 65 -42.83 11.30 19.20
C ASN A 65 -42.32 11.88 20.53
N ASP A 66 -41.32 11.24 21.15
CA ASP A 66 -40.68 11.76 22.35
C ASP A 66 -39.50 12.63 21.93
N LEU A 67 -39.69 13.95 22.00
CA LEU A 67 -38.67 14.90 21.59
C LEU A 67 -37.37 14.75 22.38
N ASN A 68 -37.45 14.41 23.67
CA ASN A 68 -36.25 14.21 24.49
C ASN A 68 -35.50 12.96 24.03
N ALA A 69 -36.20 11.84 23.81
CA ALA A 69 -35.58 10.62 23.32
C ALA A 69 -34.98 10.78 21.92
N VAL A 70 -35.63 11.57 21.05
CA VAL A 70 -35.12 11.89 19.71
C VAL A 70 -33.84 12.73 19.81
N ASN A 71 -33.82 13.78 20.64
CA ASN A 71 -32.61 14.59 20.85
C ASN A 71 -31.48 13.76 21.43
N GLU A 72 -31.75 12.92 22.43
CA GLU A 72 -30.76 12.00 23.00
C GLU A 72 -30.20 11.03 21.94
N ALA A 73 -31.04 10.56 21.01
CA ALA A 73 -30.57 9.72 19.91
C ALA A 73 -29.60 10.50 18.98
N PHE A 74 -29.89 11.76 18.69
CA PHE A 74 -28.99 12.63 17.90
C PHE A 74 -27.67 12.89 18.62
N ASP A 75 -27.70 13.28 19.90
CA ASP A 75 -26.49 13.55 20.70
C ASP A 75 -25.58 12.32 20.78
N ASN A 76 -26.19 11.13 20.93
CA ASN A 76 -25.46 9.87 20.91
C ASN A 76 -24.84 9.59 19.53
N LEU A 77 -25.58 9.82 18.44
CA LEU A 77 -25.06 9.63 17.09
C LEU A 77 -23.88 10.56 16.79
N GLU A 78 -23.95 11.82 17.23
CA GLU A 78 -22.86 12.78 17.11
C GLU A 78 -21.63 12.30 17.88
N THR A 79 -21.80 11.86 19.13
CA THR A 79 -20.72 11.33 19.96
C THR A 79 -20.04 10.11 19.30
N GLU A 80 -20.83 9.16 18.78
CA GLU A 80 -20.29 7.98 18.09
C GLU A 80 -19.55 8.35 16.79
N LEU A 81 -20.03 9.35 16.06
CA LEU A 81 -19.36 9.84 14.85
C LEU A 81 -18.03 10.53 15.17
N GLU A 82 -17.97 11.34 16.23
CA GLU A 82 -16.73 11.94 16.71
C GLU A 82 -15.74 10.84 17.11
N CYS A 83 -16.19 9.84 17.86
CA CYS A 83 -15.38 8.69 18.27
C CYS A 83 -14.86 7.88 17.08
N ALA A 84 -15.69 7.63 16.05
CA ALA A 84 -15.28 6.92 14.84
C ALA A 84 -14.24 7.71 14.03
N THR A 85 -14.39 9.04 13.95
CA THR A 85 -13.48 9.94 13.22
C THR A 85 -12.14 10.09 13.93
N GLU A 86 -12.16 10.23 15.26
CA GLU A 86 -10.96 10.28 16.10
C GLU A 86 -10.18 8.95 16.02
N ASN A 87 -10.88 7.81 16.11
CA ASN A 87 -10.27 6.49 15.96
C ASN A 87 -9.60 6.30 14.60
N LEU A 88 -10.26 6.75 13.52
CA LEU A 88 -9.70 6.73 12.18
C LEU A 88 -8.43 7.58 12.10
N SER A 89 -8.48 8.81 12.61
CA SER A 89 -7.36 9.76 12.64
C SER A 89 -6.15 9.17 13.36
N GLN A 90 -6.37 8.56 14.53
CA GLN A 90 -5.32 7.89 15.31
C GLN A 90 -4.68 6.71 14.58
N LYS A 91 -5.43 5.98 13.74
CA LYS A 91 -4.90 4.87 12.93
C LYS A 91 -4.14 5.34 11.71
N ILE A 92 -4.56 6.46 11.12
CA ILE A 92 -4.02 7.00 9.88
C ILE A 92 -2.76 7.83 10.09
N ALA A 93 -2.73 8.66 11.14
CA ALA A 93 -1.61 9.56 11.42
C ALA A 93 -0.23 8.86 11.35
N PRO A 94 0.01 7.72 12.01
CA PRO A 94 1.31 7.03 11.93
C PRO A 94 1.59 6.40 10.57
N ILE A 95 0.59 6.17 9.71
CA ILE A 95 0.80 5.69 8.34
C ILE A 95 1.28 6.86 7.47
N LEU A 96 0.65 8.03 7.60
CA LEU A 96 1.03 9.23 6.85
C LEU A 96 2.42 9.71 7.22
N GLU A 97 2.76 9.72 8.52
CA GLU A 97 4.09 10.08 9.01
C GLU A 97 5.18 9.16 8.41
N ARG A 98 4.95 7.85 8.41
CA ARG A 98 5.87 6.87 7.80
C ARG A 98 5.98 7.04 6.28
N ASN A 99 4.89 7.39 5.60
CA ASN A 99 4.92 7.62 4.16
C ASN A 99 5.68 8.91 3.81
N GLU A 100 5.54 9.96 4.62
CA GLU A 100 6.31 11.20 4.48
C GLU A 100 7.81 10.95 4.70
N ASP A 101 8.17 10.21 5.76
CA ASP A 101 9.54 9.77 6.02
C ASP A 101 10.10 8.93 4.86
N TYR A 102 9.32 7.99 4.32
CA TYR A 102 9.71 7.23 3.12
C TYR A 102 9.97 8.14 1.92
N THR A 103 9.06 9.08 1.65
CA THR A 103 9.17 10.01 0.51
C THR A 103 10.44 10.85 0.62
N GLN A 104 10.73 11.35 1.82
CA GLN A 104 11.94 12.10 2.10
C GLN A 104 13.20 11.24 1.90
N LYS A 105 13.23 10.03 2.46
CA LYS A 105 14.35 9.08 2.29
C LYS A 105 14.57 8.67 0.84
N ALA A 106 13.50 8.56 0.04
CA ALA A 106 13.62 8.25 -1.38
C ALA A 106 14.31 9.37 -2.17
N LEU A 107 14.11 10.63 -1.78
CA LEU A 107 14.82 11.78 -2.35
C LEU A 107 16.30 11.76 -1.96
N GLU A 108 16.59 11.58 -0.68
CA GLU A 108 17.97 11.48 -0.16
C GLU A 108 18.73 10.29 -0.76
N TYR A 109 18.03 9.18 -1.01
CA TYR A 109 18.60 8.01 -1.66
C TYR A 109 19.09 8.33 -3.06
N ARG A 110 18.35 9.16 -3.83
CA ARG A 110 18.79 9.59 -5.16
C ARG A 110 20.09 10.39 -5.10
N GLU A 111 20.24 11.28 -4.14
CA GLU A 111 21.48 12.04 -3.93
C GLU A 111 22.65 11.12 -3.55
N PHE A 112 22.38 10.13 -2.69
CA PHE A 112 23.34 9.09 -2.33
C PHE A 112 23.79 8.27 -3.55
N LEU A 113 22.85 7.87 -4.41
CA LEU A 113 23.16 7.15 -5.65
C LEU A 113 24.07 7.97 -6.56
N GLU A 114 23.75 9.25 -6.79
CA GLU A 114 24.57 10.15 -7.62
C GLU A 114 26.01 10.28 -7.09
N LYS A 115 26.18 10.34 -5.77
CA LYS A 115 27.50 10.43 -5.13
C LYS A 115 28.31 9.15 -5.28
N GLU A 116 27.67 7.99 -5.18
CA GLU A 116 28.35 6.69 -5.12
C GLU A 116 28.47 5.98 -6.48
N LYS A 117 27.82 6.52 -7.53
CA LYS A 117 27.66 5.85 -8.84
C LYS A 117 28.94 5.36 -9.48
N GLU A 118 30.07 6.04 -9.24
CA GLU A 118 31.35 5.62 -9.82
C GLU A 118 31.85 4.26 -9.31
N GLY A 119 31.37 3.84 -8.14
CA GLY A 119 31.66 2.53 -7.56
C GLY A 119 30.71 1.41 -8.01
N PHE A 120 29.71 1.70 -8.85
CA PHE A 120 28.72 0.71 -9.27
C PHE A 120 29.25 -0.19 -10.39
N ILE A 121 28.77 -1.44 -10.40
CA ILE A 121 29.16 -2.47 -11.35
C ILE A 121 28.35 -2.29 -12.63
N VAL A 122 29.06 -2.04 -13.73
CA VAL A 122 28.54 -2.08 -15.10
C VAL A 122 29.11 -3.32 -15.79
N ASP A 123 28.26 -4.11 -16.43
CA ASP A 123 28.70 -5.27 -17.19
C ASP A 123 29.02 -4.89 -18.64
N GLU A 124 30.29 -4.63 -18.92
CA GLU A 124 30.78 -4.34 -20.28
C GLU A 124 30.61 -5.53 -21.23
N GLN A 125 30.37 -6.73 -20.71
CA GLN A 125 30.13 -7.96 -21.48
C GLN A 125 28.68 -8.42 -21.37
N ASN A 126 27.75 -7.50 -21.10
CA ASN A 126 26.32 -7.79 -20.99
C ASN A 126 25.82 -8.58 -22.22
N PRO A 127 25.37 -9.85 -22.05
CA PRO A 127 24.85 -10.65 -23.15
C PRO A 127 23.45 -10.20 -23.63
N TYR A 128 22.77 -9.33 -22.88
CA TYR A 128 21.41 -8.84 -23.12
C TYR A 128 21.34 -7.30 -23.16
N PRO A 129 22.03 -6.63 -24.11
CA PRO A 129 22.10 -5.16 -24.15
C PRO A 129 20.79 -4.47 -24.54
N ASP A 130 19.88 -5.20 -25.20
CA ASP A 130 18.58 -4.68 -25.62
C ASP A 130 17.55 -4.79 -24.48
N GLU A 131 17.68 -5.79 -23.61
CA GLU A 131 16.76 -6.08 -22.51
C GLU A 131 17.21 -5.48 -21.17
N ILE A 132 18.52 -5.35 -20.95
CA ILE A 132 19.09 -4.80 -19.72
C ILE A 132 20.01 -3.66 -20.07
N ARG A 133 19.58 -2.46 -19.73
CA ARG A 133 20.34 -1.22 -19.95
C ARG A 133 20.95 -0.77 -18.63
N PHE A 134 22.08 -0.08 -18.71
CA PHE A 134 22.63 0.65 -17.58
C PHE A 134 22.32 2.14 -17.77
N ASN A 135 21.75 2.77 -16.76
CA ASN A 135 21.38 4.18 -16.82
C ASN A 135 22.56 5.11 -16.47
N ASP A 136 22.30 6.42 -16.43
CA ASP A 136 23.31 7.45 -16.12
C ASP A 136 23.90 7.32 -14.70
N LEU A 137 23.20 6.62 -13.81
CA LEU A 137 23.68 6.24 -12.48
C LEU A 137 24.53 4.96 -12.50
N ARG A 138 24.76 4.35 -13.67
CA ARG A 138 25.50 3.08 -13.80
C ARG A 138 24.80 1.91 -13.10
N LEU A 139 23.47 1.97 -12.95
CA LEU A 139 22.64 0.91 -12.41
C LEU A 139 21.88 0.19 -13.52
N ALA A 140 21.73 -1.12 -13.38
CA ALA A 140 20.99 -1.94 -14.35
C ALA A 140 19.48 -1.69 -14.23
N GLU A 141 18.81 -1.60 -15.37
CA GLU A 141 17.36 -1.48 -15.52
C GLU A 141 16.83 -2.79 -16.08
N PHE A 142 16.03 -3.48 -15.27
CA PHE A 142 15.38 -4.73 -15.65
C PHE A 142 13.93 -4.47 -16.04
N ASP A 143 13.51 -5.03 -17.18
CA ASP A 143 12.10 -5.16 -17.49
C ASP A 143 11.44 -6.11 -16.47
N SER A 144 10.50 -5.58 -15.70
CA SER A 144 9.83 -6.30 -14.61
C SER A 144 8.35 -6.47 -14.92
N VAL A 145 7.82 -7.67 -14.67
CA VAL A 145 6.39 -7.96 -14.87
C VAL A 145 5.53 -7.43 -13.72
N PHE A 146 6.15 -7.15 -12.58
CA PHE A 146 5.52 -6.58 -11.41
C PHE A 146 6.59 -5.97 -10.49
N SER A 147 6.25 -4.91 -9.76
CA SER A 147 7.12 -4.38 -8.71
C SER A 147 6.30 -3.81 -7.57
N ALA A 148 6.87 -3.81 -6.36
CA ALA A 148 6.27 -3.17 -5.20
C ALA A 148 7.35 -2.59 -4.28
N ILE A 149 7.03 -1.46 -3.65
CA ILE A 149 7.86 -0.89 -2.59
C ILE A 149 7.63 -1.67 -1.29
N ALA A 150 8.70 -2.20 -0.72
CA ALA A 150 8.70 -2.78 0.62
C ALA A 150 8.90 -1.70 1.70
N PRO A 151 8.25 -1.83 2.88
CA PRO A 151 8.45 -0.90 3.99
C PRO A 151 9.90 -0.90 4.49
N LEU A 152 10.40 0.26 4.89
CA LEU A 152 11.80 0.44 5.33
C LEU A 152 12.04 0.12 6.81
N GLU A 153 10.99 0.12 7.64
CA GLU A 153 11.08 0.01 9.10
C GLU A 153 11.73 -1.29 9.59
N ASN A 154 11.73 -2.34 8.77
CA ASN A 154 12.37 -3.62 9.03
C ASN A 154 12.89 -4.22 7.72
N LEU A 155 13.93 -3.59 7.16
CA LEU A 155 14.54 -4.03 5.91
C LEU A 155 15.22 -5.41 6.09
N ASP A 156 14.47 -6.47 5.86
CA ASP A 156 14.91 -7.86 5.76
C ASP A 156 14.52 -8.44 4.41
N LYS A 157 15.39 -9.24 3.78
CA LYS A 157 15.11 -9.82 2.46
C LYS A 157 13.84 -10.66 2.44
N THR A 158 13.62 -11.47 3.48
CA THR A 158 12.46 -12.35 3.56
C THR A 158 11.19 -11.52 3.73
N ALA A 159 11.22 -10.52 4.61
CA ALA A 159 10.12 -9.58 4.78
C ALA A 159 9.79 -8.83 3.48
N CYS A 160 10.80 -8.27 2.81
CA CYS A 160 10.64 -7.55 1.54
C CYS A 160 10.00 -8.42 0.45
N THR A 161 10.49 -9.65 0.28
CA THR A 161 9.92 -10.60 -0.70
C THR A 161 8.51 -11.04 -0.34
N HIS A 162 8.21 -11.19 0.96
CA HIS A 162 6.85 -11.47 1.43
C HIS A 162 5.89 -10.31 1.10
N HIS A 163 6.30 -9.07 1.36
CA HIS A 163 5.52 -7.89 1.03
C HIS A 163 5.27 -7.78 -0.48
N ALA A 164 6.30 -7.97 -1.30
CA ALA A 164 6.19 -7.93 -2.76
C ALA A 164 5.25 -9.03 -3.29
N LEU A 165 5.35 -10.24 -2.75
CA LEU A 165 4.44 -11.34 -3.07
C LEU A 165 2.98 -11.04 -2.67
N LYS A 166 2.76 -10.43 -1.51
CA LYS A 166 1.41 -10.01 -1.09
C LYS A 166 0.83 -8.94 -2.01
N ALA A 167 1.65 -7.97 -2.40
CA ALA A 167 1.26 -6.95 -3.36
C ALA A 167 0.93 -7.55 -4.73
N LEU A 168 1.72 -8.52 -5.20
CA LEU A 168 1.44 -9.24 -6.44
C LEU A 168 0.13 -10.02 -6.37
N GLN A 169 -0.09 -10.78 -5.28
CA GLN A 169 -1.34 -11.51 -5.03
C GLN A 169 -2.56 -10.58 -5.00
N ALA A 170 -2.42 -9.36 -4.47
CA ALA A 170 -3.48 -8.37 -4.48
C ALA A 170 -3.75 -7.82 -5.88
N ALA A 171 -2.69 -7.45 -6.62
CA ALA A 171 -2.80 -6.92 -7.98
C ALA A 171 -3.48 -7.90 -8.95
N LEU A 172 -3.21 -9.20 -8.80
CA LEU A 172 -3.79 -10.27 -9.64
C LEU A 172 -5.29 -10.52 -9.43
N LYS A 173 -5.93 -9.90 -8.43
CA LYS A 173 -7.39 -10.00 -8.26
C LYS A 173 -8.15 -9.26 -9.35
N ASP A 174 -7.60 -8.13 -9.78
CA ASP A 174 -8.26 -7.19 -10.68
C ASP A 174 -7.51 -6.99 -12.01
N ASN A 175 -6.32 -7.59 -12.14
CA ASN A 175 -5.45 -7.41 -13.31
C ASN A 175 -4.93 -8.76 -13.84
N ASP A 176 -4.88 -8.88 -15.16
CA ASP A 176 -4.15 -9.93 -15.85
C ASP A 176 -2.74 -9.43 -16.18
N LEU A 177 -1.74 -10.00 -15.51
CA LEU A 177 -0.32 -9.67 -15.72
C LEU A 177 0.37 -10.63 -16.70
N GLY A 178 -0.39 -11.48 -17.40
CA GLY A 178 0.12 -12.39 -18.43
C GLY A 178 0.76 -13.67 -17.90
N PHE A 179 0.51 -14.02 -16.63
CA PHE A 179 0.95 -15.30 -16.06
C PHE A 179 0.07 -16.46 -16.54
N ASP A 180 0.68 -17.61 -16.79
CA ASP A 180 -0.06 -18.83 -17.10
C ASP A 180 -0.72 -19.46 -15.86
N ALA A 181 -1.55 -20.49 -16.08
CA ALA A 181 -2.28 -21.14 -14.98
C ALA A 181 -1.37 -21.79 -13.92
N ALA A 182 -0.19 -22.30 -14.31
CA ALA A 182 0.74 -22.93 -13.39
C ALA A 182 1.49 -21.87 -12.56
N GLU A 183 1.89 -20.77 -13.19
CA GLU A 183 2.50 -19.61 -12.54
C GLU A 183 1.53 -18.97 -11.53
N LEU A 184 0.27 -18.77 -11.91
CA LEU A 184 -0.77 -18.28 -11.00
C LEU A 184 -0.98 -19.21 -9.80
N GLU A 185 -0.95 -20.54 -10.01
CA GLU A 185 -1.04 -21.51 -8.91
C GLU A 185 0.16 -21.41 -7.95
N GLN A 186 1.38 -21.21 -8.47
CA GLN A 186 2.58 -21.00 -7.65
C GLN A 186 2.45 -19.72 -6.83
N ILE A 187 2.06 -18.60 -7.45
CA ILE A 187 1.87 -17.31 -6.78
C ILE A 187 0.81 -17.43 -5.68
N ALA A 188 -0.32 -18.09 -5.96
CA ALA A 188 -1.39 -18.30 -4.97
C ALA A 188 -0.92 -19.10 -3.74
N LYS A 189 -0.02 -20.07 -3.93
CA LYS A 189 0.61 -20.84 -2.84
C LYS A 189 1.75 -20.09 -2.14
N GLY A 190 2.09 -18.90 -2.62
CA GLY A 190 3.14 -18.04 -2.07
C GLY A 190 4.55 -18.39 -2.56
N PHE A 191 4.66 -19.06 -3.70
CA PHE A 191 5.94 -19.30 -4.37
C PHE A 191 6.21 -18.25 -5.45
N ILE A 192 7.49 -18.08 -5.77
CA ILE A 192 7.92 -17.31 -6.94
C ILE A 192 7.57 -18.15 -8.19
N PRO A 193 6.92 -17.56 -9.22
CA PRO A 193 6.60 -18.29 -10.44
C PRO A 193 7.89 -18.75 -11.15
N ARG A 194 7.83 -19.90 -11.83
CA ARG A 194 9.01 -20.48 -12.51
C ARG A 194 9.57 -19.51 -13.54
N GLY A 195 10.90 -19.40 -13.62
CA GLY A 195 11.58 -18.52 -14.59
C GLY A 195 11.64 -17.06 -14.14
N TYR A 196 11.19 -16.75 -12.92
CA TYR A 196 11.30 -15.43 -12.31
C TYR A 196 12.06 -15.46 -11.00
N LEU A 197 12.63 -14.31 -10.63
CA LEU A 197 13.24 -14.05 -9.34
C LEU A 197 12.84 -12.67 -8.82
N TRP A 198 12.80 -12.54 -7.49
CA TRP A 198 12.72 -11.23 -6.86
C TRP A 198 14.07 -10.50 -6.97
N HIS A 199 14.06 -9.37 -7.67
CA HIS A 199 15.15 -8.43 -7.77
C HIS A 199 14.95 -7.29 -6.77
N PHE A 200 15.98 -7.04 -5.97
CA PHE A 200 16.06 -5.88 -5.10
C PHE A 200 16.68 -4.74 -5.91
N ASP A 201 15.83 -3.85 -6.41
CA ASP A 201 16.18 -2.85 -7.42
C ASP A 201 16.97 -1.68 -6.82
N ALA A 202 18.20 -1.52 -7.28
CA ALA A 202 19.08 -0.45 -6.79
C ALA A 202 18.59 0.95 -7.21
N ASN A 203 17.77 1.08 -8.24
CA ASN A 203 17.34 2.37 -8.77
C ASN A 203 16.33 3.07 -7.85
N VAL A 204 15.56 2.29 -7.08
CA VAL A 204 14.46 2.80 -6.26
C VAL A 204 14.53 2.19 -4.86
N LEU A 205 14.55 3.06 -3.84
CA LEU A 205 14.67 2.63 -2.45
C LEU A 205 13.51 1.71 -2.06
N GLY A 206 13.85 0.49 -1.62
CA GLY A 206 12.87 -0.51 -1.18
C GLY A 206 12.10 -1.19 -2.32
N ASN A 207 12.39 -0.91 -3.59
CA ASN A 207 11.66 -1.51 -4.71
C ASN A 207 12.08 -2.97 -4.92
N VAL A 208 11.11 -3.87 -4.86
CA VAL A 208 11.29 -5.29 -5.14
C VAL A 208 10.52 -5.62 -6.42
N ALA A 209 11.25 -5.99 -7.46
CA ALA A 209 10.73 -6.25 -8.80
C ALA A 209 10.78 -7.75 -9.12
N LEU A 210 9.73 -8.26 -9.76
CA LEU A 210 9.69 -9.62 -10.29
C LEU A 210 10.24 -9.59 -11.72
N VAL A 211 11.40 -10.20 -11.92
CA VAL A 211 12.15 -10.15 -13.18
C VAL A 211 12.46 -11.55 -13.67
N ARG A 212 12.70 -11.70 -14.98
CA ARG A 212 13.11 -12.98 -15.56
C ARG A 212 14.44 -13.45 -14.96
N GLU A 213 14.48 -14.70 -14.52
CA GLU A 213 15.63 -15.33 -13.86
C GLU A 213 16.88 -15.31 -14.76
N GLU A 214 16.72 -15.69 -16.03
CA GLU A 214 17.80 -15.72 -17.03
C GLU A 214 18.48 -14.36 -17.18
N LEU A 215 17.68 -13.29 -17.21
CA LEU A 215 18.13 -11.91 -17.31
C LEU A 215 18.86 -11.48 -16.02
N LEU A 216 18.25 -11.72 -14.85
CA LEU A 216 18.82 -11.31 -13.56
C LEU A 216 20.14 -12.00 -13.22
N LEU A 217 20.27 -13.28 -13.57
CA LEU A 217 21.47 -14.07 -13.31
C LEU A 217 22.55 -13.89 -14.39
N GLY A 218 22.15 -13.51 -15.61
CA GLY A 218 23.05 -13.35 -16.76
C GLY A 218 23.86 -12.06 -16.78
N VAL A 219 23.46 -11.03 -16.01
CA VAL A 219 24.12 -9.71 -16.02
C VAL A 219 24.68 -9.35 -14.66
N LYS A 220 25.97 -8.98 -14.62
CA LYS A 220 26.61 -8.48 -13.39
C LYS A 220 26.16 -7.04 -13.12
N HIS A 221 25.70 -6.78 -11.91
CA HIS A 221 25.23 -5.44 -11.53
C HIS A 221 25.33 -5.22 -10.03
N THR A 222 25.28 -3.95 -9.62
CA THR A 222 25.15 -3.56 -8.21
C THR A 222 23.82 -4.05 -7.65
N LYS A 223 23.85 -4.80 -6.55
CA LYS A 223 22.64 -5.33 -5.91
C LYS A 223 21.99 -4.27 -5.01
N GLY A 224 20.70 -3.98 -5.20
CA GLY A 224 19.98 -2.93 -4.48
C GLY A 224 19.92 -3.15 -2.98
N TYR A 225 19.61 -4.36 -2.50
CA TYR A 225 19.46 -4.62 -1.07
C TYR A 225 20.63 -4.14 -0.20
N LYS A 226 21.86 -4.49 -0.58
CA LYS A 226 23.07 -4.05 0.16
C LYS A 226 23.28 -2.54 0.08
N LEU A 227 22.86 -1.93 -1.03
CA LEU A 227 22.97 -0.50 -1.27
C LEU A 227 21.97 0.27 -0.41
N TRP A 228 20.75 -0.24 -0.27
CA TRP A 228 19.74 0.29 0.67
C TRP A 228 20.23 0.18 2.11
N GLU A 229 20.77 -0.97 2.53
CA GLU A 229 21.35 -1.15 3.88
C GLU A 229 22.45 -0.12 4.15
N LYS A 230 23.38 0.06 3.20
CA LYS A 230 24.45 1.06 3.32
C LYS A 230 23.89 2.47 3.46
N PHE A 231 22.91 2.84 2.64
CA PHE A 231 22.26 4.15 2.71
C PHE A 231 21.58 4.38 4.06
N LEU A 232 20.74 3.45 4.51
CA LEU A 232 20.01 3.60 5.77
C LEU A 232 20.94 3.66 6.99
N GLN A 233 22.09 2.97 6.95
CA GLN A 233 23.12 3.09 7.98
C GLN A 233 23.78 4.48 8.03
N THR A 234 23.83 5.22 6.93
CA THR A 234 24.39 6.58 6.90
C THR A 234 23.42 7.66 7.40
N GLN A 235 22.16 7.31 7.63
CA GLN A 235 21.11 8.22 8.12
C GLN A 235 20.88 8.11 9.64
N ASN A 236 21.52 7.15 10.31
CA ASN A 236 21.42 6.92 11.75
C ASN A 236 22.55 7.59 12.55
#